data_AF-A0A383AKI6-F1
#
_entry.id   AF-A0A383AKI6-F1
#
_cell.length_a   1.000
_cell.length_b   1.000
_cell.length_c   1.000
_cell.angle_alpha   90.00
_cell.angle_beta   90.00
_cell.angle_gamma   90.00
#
_symmetry.space_group_name_H-M   'P 1'
#
loop_
_entity.id
_entity.type
_entity.pdbx_description
1 polymer ?
#
loop_
_entity_poly.entity_id
_entity_poly.type
_entity_poly.pdbx_seq_one_letter_code
_entity_poly.pdbx_strand_id
1 'polypeptide(L)'
;MTNNNTNILQQVFRPGLSLIIASIAMVSSIAIAQEEPVYQPVTDAELLNPPPEDWLMYRRTYDGWGFSPLDQITTENVSDLRPRWSFATGLLDGHESPPIVNDGAMFITTPQNNVLAL
;
A
#
# COMPACT_ATOMS: atom_id res chain seq x y z
N MET A 1 -25.00 14.85 74.30
CA MET A 1 -24.54 13.45 74.21
C MET A 1 -23.53 13.39 73.07
N THR A 2 -22.26 13.72 73.37
CA THR A 2 -21.04 12.87 73.25
C THR A 2 -20.71 12.49 71.79
N ASN A 3 -19.73 13.12 71.13
CA ASN A 3 -18.25 12.91 71.17
C ASN A 3 -17.82 12.28 69.81
N ASN A 4 -17.28 13.03 68.84
CA ASN A 4 -15.86 13.39 68.62
C ASN A 4 -14.94 12.21 68.22
N ASN A 5 -14.04 12.50 67.25
CA ASN A 5 -12.70 11.92 67.00
C ASN A 5 -12.61 10.74 66.01
N THR A 6 -12.09 10.87 64.78
CA THR A 6 -10.74 11.21 64.24
C THR A 6 -9.81 10.00 63.98
N ASN A 7 -9.09 10.11 62.84
CA ASN A 7 -7.84 9.42 62.43
C ASN A 7 -7.99 8.00 61.82
N ILE A 8 -7.75 7.83 60.51
CA ILE A 8 -6.46 7.76 59.80
C ILE A 8 -5.56 6.64 60.38
N LEU A 9 -5.46 5.51 59.68
CA LEU A 9 -4.22 4.91 59.13
C LEU A 9 -4.46 3.44 58.70
N GLN A 10 -3.74 3.06 57.63
CA GLN A 10 -3.36 1.69 57.19
C GLN A 10 -4.40 0.93 56.34
N GLN A 11 -4.33 0.97 55.01
CA GLN A 11 -3.32 0.30 54.17
C GLN A 11 -3.35 -1.23 54.34
N VAL A 12 -4.16 -1.91 53.54
CA VAL A 12 -3.87 -3.27 53.09
C VAL A 12 -4.17 -3.34 51.59
N PHE A 13 -3.20 -2.89 50.80
CA PHE A 13 -3.14 -3.20 49.36
C PHE A 13 -3.02 -4.73 49.24
N ARG A 14 -4.02 -5.40 48.66
CA ARG A 14 -3.95 -6.84 48.36
C ARG A 14 -3.16 -7.04 47.06
N PRO A 15 -1.96 -7.67 47.08
CA PRO A 15 -1.12 -7.82 45.88
C PRO A 15 -1.52 -9.09 45.12
N GLY A 16 -2.81 -9.22 44.75
CA GLY A 16 -3.35 -10.46 44.19
C GLY A 16 -3.94 -10.35 42.79
N LEU A 17 -4.24 -9.14 42.31
CA LEU A 17 -5.03 -8.94 41.09
C LEU A 17 -4.24 -8.38 39.90
N SER A 18 -2.92 -8.19 40.05
CA SER A 18 -2.09 -7.59 38.99
C SER A 18 -1.47 -8.61 38.02
N LEU A 19 -1.57 -9.92 38.30
CA LEU A 19 -0.87 -10.94 37.52
C LEU A 19 -1.71 -11.57 36.39
N ILE A 20 -3.02 -11.38 36.35
CA ILE A 20 -3.90 -12.01 35.34
C ILE A 20 -4.04 -11.15 34.07
N ILE A 21 -3.90 -9.82 34.17
CA ILE A 21 -4.02 -8.91 33.02
C ILE A 21 -2.78 -8.99 32.11
N ALA A 22 -1.63 -9.41 32.65
CA ALA A 22 -0.40 -9.59 31.86
C ALA A 22 -0.43 -10.80 30.92
N SER A 23 -1.34 -11.77 31.14
CA SER A 23 -1.37 -13.03 30.38
C SER A 23 -2.08 -12.93 29.02
N ILE A 24 -2.95 -11.92 28.83
CA ILE A 24 -3.71 -11.73 27.58
C ILE A 24 -2.96 -10.84 26.57
N ALA A 25 -1.90 -10.14 27.00
CA ALA A 25 -1.10 -9.28 26.14
C ALA A 25 -0.04 -10.03 25.29
N MET A 26 0.01 -11.37 25.37
CA MET A 26 0.86 -12.22 24.53
C MET A 26 0.07 -12.95 23.44
N VAL A 27 -0.96 -12.33 22.86
CA VAL A 27 -1.38 -12.76 21.52
C VAL A 27 -0.34 -12.22 20.54
N SER A 28 0.62 -13.09 20.27
CA SER A 28 1.69 -12.91 19.29
C SER A 28 1.08 -12.38 18.00
N SER A 29 1.49 -11.18 17.57
CA SER A 29 1.29 -10.74 16.19
C SER A 29 2.01 -11.73 15.29
N ILE A 30 1.28 -12.72 14.79
CA ILE A 30 1.73 -13.46 13.62
C ILE A 30 1.62 -12.44 12.49
N ALA A 31 2.74 -11.79 12.18
CA ALA A 31 2.87 -11.09 10.92
C ALA A 31 2.70 -12.18 9.85
N ILE A 32 1.53 -12.20 9.21
CA ILE A 32 1.38 -12.93 7.96
C ILE A 32 2.36 -12.24 7.01
N ALA A 33 3.47 -12.90 6.70
CA ALA A 33 4.34 -12.44 5.63
C ALA A 33 3.46 -12.40 4.38
N GLN A 34 3.29 -11.21 3.81
CA GLN A 34 2.69 -11.08 2.49
C GLN A 34 3.60 -11.87 1.55
N GLU A 35 3.04 -12.89 0.89
CA GLU A 35 3.74 -13.56 -0.19
C GLU A 35 3.91 -12.50 -1.28
N GLU A 36 5.15 -12.03 -1.45
CA GLU A 36 5.49 -11.14 -2.54
C GLU A 36 5.24 -11.91 -3.84
N PRO A 37 4.35 -11.44 -4.72
CA PRO A 37 4.09 -12.12 -5.97
C PRO A 37 5.41 -12.28 -6.74
N VAL A 38 5.67 -13.50 -7.22
CA VAL A 38 6.86 -13.77 -8.02
C VAL A 38 6.73 -13.02 -9.34
N TYR A 39 7.58 -12.00 -9.54
CA TYR A 39 7.61 -11.21 -10.76
C TYR A 39 7.88 -12.10 -11.99
N GLN A 40 7.00 -12.02 -12.99
CA GLN A 40 7.15 -12.74 -14.25
C GLN A 40 7.89 -11.88 -15.27
N PRO A 41 9.05 -12.34 -15.81
CA PRO A 41 9.74 -11.62 -16.87
C PRO A 41 8.92 -11.54 -18.15
N VAL A 42 8.90 -10.36 -18.76
CA VAL A 42 8.25 -10.11 -20.05
C VAL A 42 8.99 -10.84 -21.17
N THR A 43 8.23 -11.50 -22.03
CA THR A 43 8.71 -12.21 -23.22
C THR A 43 8.62 -11.36 -24.49
N ASP A 44 9.38 -11.72 -25.52
CA ASP A 44 9.30 -11.06 -26.83
C ASP A 44 7.89 -11.14 -27.44
N ALA A 45 7.18 -12.26 -27.21
CA ALA A 45 5.82 -12.44 -27.71
C ALA A 45 4.83 -11.47 -27.06
N GLU A 46 4.98 -11.20 -25.76
CA GLU A 46 4.17 -10.21 -25.05
C GLU A 46 4.50 -8.77 -25.49
N LEU A 47 5.75 -8.46 -25.83
CA LEU A 47 6.06 -7.15 -26.41
C LEU A 47 5.39 -6.93 -27.77
N LEU A 48 5.27 -7.99 -28.59
CA LEU A 48 4.58 -7.93 -29.88
C LEU A 48 3.05 -7.87 -29.74
N ASN A 49 2.50 -8.55 -28.74
CA ASN A 49 1.07 -8.61 -28.47
C ASN A 49 0.80 -8.51 -26.95
N PRO A 50 0.87 -7.30 -26.38
CA PRO A 50 0.77 -7.12 -24.94
C PRO A 50 -0.65 -7.39 -24.44
N PRO A 51 -0.80 -8.02 -23.25
CA PRO A 51 -2.10 -8.13 -22.59
C PRO A 51 -2.81 -6.75 -22.48
N PRO A 52 -4.14 -6.70 -22.60
CA PRO A 52 -4.93 -5.46 -22.44
C PRO A 52 -4.62 -4.67 -21.17
N GLU A 53 -4.40 -5.39 -20.07
CA GLU A 53 -4.13 -4.88 -18.72
C GLU A 53 -2.72 -4.31 -18.53
N ASP A 54 -1.78 -4.68 -19.40
CA ASP A 54 -0.37 -4.32 -19.26
C ASP A 54 0.04 -3.14 -20.15
N TRP A 55 1.06 -2.42 -19.68
CA TRP A 55 1.70 -1.31 -20.39
C TRP A 55 3.22 -1.50 -20.39
N LEU A 56 3.71 -2.33 -21.32
CA LEU A 56 5.07 -2.87 -21.29
C LEU A 56 6.14 -1.97 -21.94
N MET A 57 5.75 -0.86 -22.59
CA MET A 57 6.67 0.06 -23.27
C MET A 57 6.11 1.48 -23.32
N TYR A 58 6.93 2.47 -23.68
CA TYR A 58 6.61 3.90 -23.60
C TYR A 58 5.23 4.29 -24.19
N ARG A 59 4.79 3.66 -25.29
CA ARG A 59 3.47 3.89 -25.91
C ARG A 59 2.62 2.61 -26.05
N ARG A 60 2.78 1.66 -25.13
CA ARG A 60 2.13 0.34 -25.05
C ARG A 60 2.48 -0.65 -26.18
N THR A 61 2.40 -0.23 -27.43
CA THR A 61 2.58 -1.05 -28.63
C THR A 61 3.64 -0.45 -29.56
N TYR A 62 4.27 -1.29 -30.38
CA TYR A 62 5.33 -0.86 -31.31
C TYR A 62 4.86 0.11 -32.40
N ASP A 63 3.57 0.12 -32.74
CA ASP A 63 2.98 1.15 -33.61
C ASP A 63 2.97 2.55 -32.99
N GLY A 64 3.24 2.66 -31.68
CA GLY A 64 3.39 3.91 -30.97
C GLY A 64 2.09 4.67 -30.81
N TRP A 65 0.92 4.03 -30.76
CA TRP A 65 -0.33 4.77 -30.64
C TRP A 65 -0.56 5.34 -29.23
N GLY A 66 -0.12 4.63 -28.19
CA GLY A 66 -0.46 5.00 -26.81
C GLY A 66 -1.94 4.77 -26.50
N PHE A 67 -2.53 3.72 -27.07
CA PHE A 67 -3.93 3.37 -26.96
C PHE A 67 -4.13 2.17 -26.04
N SER A 68 -5.05 2.27 -25.07
CA SER A 68 -5.49 1.13 -24.26
C SER A 68 -6.77 0.52 -24.83
N PRO A 69 -6.86 -0.80 -25.00
CA PRO A 69 -8.08 -1.48 -25.43
C PRO A 69 -9.10 -1.68 -24.31
N LEU A 70 -8.79 -1.29 -23.06
CA LEU A 70 -9.72 -1.41 -21.93
C LEU A 70 -10.91 -0.46 -22.08
N ASP A 71 -12.11 -0.93 -21.76
CA ASP A 71 -13.38 -0.21 -21.95
C ASP A 71 -14.19 -0.04 -20.65
N GLN A 72 -13.62 -0.37 -19.50
CA GLN A 72 -14.30 -0.21 -18.21
C GLN A 72 -14.65 1.26 -17.92
N ILE A 73 -13.79 2.20 -18.33
CA ILE A 73 -14.03 3.64 -18.22
C ILE A 73 -14.54 4.14 -19.56
N THR A 74 -15.73 4.73 -19.57
CA THR A 74 -16.44 5.18 -20.77
C THR A 74 -16.86 6.64 -20.66
N THR A 75 -17.36 7.22 -21.76
CA THR A 75 -17.90 8.59 -21.80
C THR A 75 -19.09 8.79 -20.86
N GLU A 76 -19.79 7.72 -20.50
CA GLU A 76 -20.97 7.73 -19.63
C GLU A 76 -20.60 7.69 -18.15
N ASN A 77 -19.44 7.14 -17.78
CA ASN A 77 -19.06 6.93 -16.37
C ASN A 77 -17.80 7.68 -15.91
N VAL A 78 -17.07 8.34 -16.83
CA VAL A 78 -15.81 9.05 -16.50
C VAL A 78 -15.96 10.13 -15.42
N SER A 79 -17.17 10.70 -15.26
CA SER A 79 -17.49 11.67 -14.20
C SER A 79 -17.38 11.10 -12.78
N ASP A 80 -17.43 9.78 -12.65
CA ASP A 80 -17.49 9.09 -11.36
C ASP A 80 -16.10 8.74 -10.82
N LEU A 81 -15.03 8.99 -11.60
CA LEU A 81 -13.67 8.71 -11.18
C LEU A 81 -13.30 9.43 -9.88
N ARG A 82 -12.62 8.69 -8.99
CA ARG A 82 -12.06 9.17 -7.74
C ARG A 82 -10.62 8.68 -7.60
N PRO A 83 -9.69 9.50 -7.04
CA PRO A 83 -8.34 9.04 -6.74
C PRO A 83 -8.38 7.80 -5.84
N ARG A 84 -7.68 6.74 -6.24
CA ARG A 84 -7.64 5.49 -5.47
C ARG A 84 -6.47 5.43 -4.48
N TRP A 85 -5.34 6.01 -4.86
CA TRP A 85 -4.11 6.15 -4.08
C TRP A 85 -3.21 7.23 -4.72
N SER A 86 -2.21 7.70 -3.99
CA SER A 86 -1.15 8.57 -4.50
C SER A 86 0.19 8.20 -3.87
N PHE A 87 1.28 8.48 -4.58
CA PHE A 87 2.64 8.21 -4.13
C PHE A 87 3.53 9.43 -4.37
N ALA A 88 4.29 9.85 -3.36
CA ALA A 88 5.21 10.98 -3.46
C ALA A 88 6.64 10.50 -3.78
N THR A 89 7.19 10.92 -4.92
CA THR A 89 8.58 10.56 -5.31
C THR A 89 9.65 11.30 -4.48
N GLY A 90 9.27 12.37 -3.78
CA GLY A 90 10.19 13.19 -2.98
C GLY A 90 11.06 14.15 -3.80
N LEU A 91 10.84 14.24 -5.12
CA LEU A 91 11.60 15.10 -6.04
C LEU A 91 10.70 16.18 -6.64
N LEU A 92 11.27 17.36 -6.90
CA LEU A 92 10.55 18.54 -7.38
C LEU A 92 10.82 18.87 -8.86
N ASP A 93 11.79 18.19 -9.49
CA ASP A 93 12.11 18.35 -10.90
C ASP A 93 11.01 17.73 -11.81
N GLY A 94 11.13 17.88 -13.13
CA GLY A 94 10.12 17.40 -14.08
C GLY A 94 10.01 15.87 -14.20
N HIS A 95 8.80 15.34 -14.08
CA HIS A 95 8.46 13.93 -14.33
C HIS A 95 7.86 13.75 -15.72
N GLU A 96 8.63 13.19 -16.65
CA GLU A 96 8.23 13.10 -18.08
C GLU A 96 8.01 11.66 -18.59
N SER A 97 8.37 10.66 -17.77
CA SER A 97 8.29 9.26 -18.17
C SER A 97 6.96 8.64 -17.77
N PRO A 98 6.26 7.92 -18.67
CA PRO A 98 5.07 7.16 -18.32
C PRO A 98 5.46 5.95 -17.45
N PRO A 99 4.58 5.49 -16.56
CA PRO A 99 4.79 4.24 -15.83
C PRO A 99 4.80 3.03 -16.79
N ILE A 100 5.59 2.02 -16.44
CA ILE A 100 5.56 0.70 -17.07
C ILE A 100 4.84 -0.26 -16.11
N VAL A 101 3.85 -0.99 -16.59
CA VAL A 101 3.03 -1.89 -15.75
C VAL A 101 3.05 -3.29 -16.35
N ASN A 102 3.42 -4.27 -15.53
CA ASN A 102 3.45 -5.70 -15.88
C ASN A 102 2.93 -6.52 -14.69
N ASP A 103 1.87 -7.29 -14.90
CA ASP A 103 1.32 -8.22 -13.89
C ASP A 103 1.12 -7.56 -12.51
N GLY A 104 0.53 -6.35 -12.52
CA GLY A 104 0.23 -5.59 -11.31
C GLY A 104 1.40 -4.81 -10.69
N ALA A 105 2.65 -5.05 -11.09
CA ALA A 105 3.79 -4.25 -10.66
C ALA A 105 3.93 -2.98 -11.51
N MET A 106 4.10 -1.82 -10.87
CA MET A 106 4.27 -0.53 -11.55
C MET A 106 5.69 0.02 -11.37
N PHE A 107 6.40 0.22 -12.47
CA PHE A 107 7.73 0.81 -12.50
C PHE A 107 7.66 2.28 -12.92
N ILE A 108 8.25 3.15 -12.09
CA ILE A 108 8.29 4.60 -12.32
C ILE A 108 9.74 5.05 -12.28
N THR A 109 10.18 5.76 -13.32
CA THR A 109 11.45 6.48 -13.29
C THR A 109 11.23 7.90 -12.78
N THR A 110 12.10 8.36 -11.89
CA THR A 110 12.04 9.72 -11.36
C THR A 110 13.11 10.61 -12.00
N PRO A 111 13.08 11.93 -11.78
CA PRO A 111 14.28 12.75 -11.94
C PRO A 111 15.48 12.13 -11.22
N GLN A 112 16.68 12.50 -11.66
CA GLN A 112 17.94 12.01 -11.07
C GLN A 112 18.16 10.49 -11.23
N ASN A 113 17.49 9.88 -12.22
CA ASN A 113 17.71 8.51 -12.68
C ASN A 113 17.41 7.41 -11.64
N ASN A 114 16.46 7.62 -10.73
CA ASN A 114 15.99 6.55 -9.84
C ASN A 114 14.85 5.75 -10.49
N VAL A 115 14.72 4.49 -10.06
CA VAL A 115 13.60 3.60 -10.42
C VAL A 115 12.87 3.19 -9.14
N LEU A 116 11.55 3.33 -9.14
CA LEU A 116 10.65 2.89 -8.09
C LEU A 116 9.81 1.74 -8.63
N ALA A 117 9.59 0.71 -7.81
CA ALA A 117 8.60 -0.35 -8.04
C ALA A 117 7.52 -0.22 -6.96
N LEU A 118 6.26 -0.15 -7.38
CA LEU A 118 5.08 -0.05 -6.52
C LEU A 118 4.23 -1.31 -6.62
#